data_AF-A0A1R3H4C1-F1
#
_entry.id   AF-A0A1R3H4C1-F1
#
_cell.length_a   1.000
_cell.length_b   1.000
_cell.length_c   1.000
_cell.angle_alpha   90.00
_cell.angle_beta   90.00
_cell.angle_gamma   90.00
#
_symmetry.space_group_name_H-M   'P 1'
#
loop_
_entity.id
_entity.type
_entity.pdbx_description
1 polymer ?
#
loop_
_entity_poly.entity_id
_entity_poly.type
_entity_poly.pdbx_seq_one_letter_code
_entity_poly.pdbx_strand_id
1 'polypeptide(L)'
;MGWENGRLAETAGIKSLFFDADGALNPFVVDLMNPGATVILRNAKIDMFKGSMRLAVDKWGRIEVTDPANFVVKEDNNLSLVEYELVNVVEE
;
A
#
# COMPACT_ATOMS: atom_id res chain seq x y z
N MET A 1 -2.22 24.71 -7.11
CA MET A 1 -1.00 24.00 -7.54
C MET A 1 -0.04 24.01 -6.37
N GLY A 2 0.35 22.85 -5.86
CA GLY A 2 1.27 22.73 -4.73
C GLY A 2 1.69 21.27 -4.56
N TRP A 3 2.93 20.99 -4.95
CA TRP A 3 3.71 19.86 -4.49
C TRP A 3 4.61 20.39 -3.39
N GLU A 4 4.68 19.76 -2.22
CA GLU A 4 5.89 19.69 -1.39
C GLU A 4 5.66 18.70 -0.23
N ASN A 5 6.56 17.72 -0.08
CA ASN A 5 6.64 16.73 1.02
C ASN A 5 5.64 15.55 1.06
N GLY A 6 5.66 14.66 0.07
CA GLY A 6 5.07 13.32 0.25
C GLY A 6 4.28 12.80 -0.95
N ARG A 7 4.99 12.51 -2.05
CA ARG A 7 4.47 11.89 -3.27
C ARG A 7 3.82 10.51 -2.99
N LEU A 8 2.57 10.47 -2.52
CA LEU A 8 1.71 9.30 -2.69
C LEU A 8 1.03 9.42 -4.05
N ALA A 9 1.59 8.65 -4.98
CA ALA A 9 1.28 8.75 -6.39
C ALA A 9 -0.20 8.48 -6.71
N GLU A 10 -0.62 9.10 -7.81
CA GLU A 10 -1.92 9.02 -8.49
C GLU A 10 -2.37 7.59 -8.86
N THR A 11 -2.65 6.73 -7.88
CA THR A 11 -3.49 5.54 -8.08
C THR A 11 -4.85 5.78 -7.49
N ALA A 12 -5.89 5.60 -8.31
CA ALA A 12 -7.27 5.56 -7.83
C ALA A 12 -7.50 4.50 -6.72
N GLY A 13 -6.60 3.50 -6.60
CA GLY A 13 -6.64 2.46 -5.57
C GLY A 13 -6.08 2.84 -4.20
N ILE A 14 -5.12 3.79 -4.11
CA ILE A 14 -4.52 4.21 -2.82
C ILE A 14 -5.30 5.38 -2.21
N LYS A 15 -6.04 6.14 -3.03
CA LYS A 15 -6.91 7.20 -2.52
C LYS A 15 -7.96 6.70 -1.52
N SER A 16 -8.56 5.52 -1.71
CA SER A 16 -9.60 5.01 -0.80
C SER A 16 -9.09 4.47 0.53
N LEU A 17 -7.78 4.37 0.70
CA LEU A 17 -7.15 3.85 1.92
C LEU A 17 -6.84 4.95 2.92
N PHE A 18 -6.34 6.05 2.40
CA PHE A 18 -5.93 7.20 3.19
C PHE A 18 -6.96 8.30 3.18
N PHE A 19 -7.97 8.24 2.29
CA PHE A 19 -8.99 9.26 2.19
C PHE A 19 -10.40 8.67 2.20
N ASP A 20 -11.29 9.32 2.93
CA ASP A 20 -12.73 9.06 2.95
C ASP A 20 -13.36 9.39 1.58
N ALA A 21 -14.63 9.02 1.40
CA ALA A 21 -15.34 9.18 0.12
C ALA A 21 -15.45 10.65 -0.35
N ASP A 22 -15.30 11.61 0.56
CA ASP A 22 -15.25 13.05 0.31
C ASP A 22 -13.83 13.58 0.03
N GLY A 23 -12.82 12.73 0.09
CA GLY A 23 -11.41 13.08 -0.13
C GLY A 23 -10.70 13.64 1.10
N ALA A 24 -11.30 13.60 2.29
CA ALA A 24 -10.62 13.94 3.56
C ALA A 24 -9.73 12.77 4.01
N LEU A 25 -8.62 13.03 4.71
CA LEU A 25 -7.78 11.94 5.23
C LEU A 25 -8.56 11.09 6.23
N ASN A 26 -8.48 9.76 6.14
CA ASN A 26 -9.03 8.84 7.12
C ASN A 26 -8.10 8.81 8.35
N PRO A 27 -8.46 9.45 9.48
CA PRO A 27 -7.55 9.62 10.60
C PRO A 27 -7.17 8.29 11.26
N PHE A 28 -8.09 7.32 11.25
CA PHE A 28 -7.85 6.02 11.87
C PHE A 28 -6.74 5.22 11.19
N VAL A 29 -6.66 5.24 9.86
CA VAL A 29 -5.62 4.49 9.12
C VAL A 29 -4.26 5.15 9.28
N VAL A 30 -4.21 6.48 9.24
CA VAL A 30 -2.96 7.25 9.40
C VAL A 30 -2.36 7.03 10.79
N ASP A 31 -3.19 6.98 11.83
CA ASP A 31 -2.73 6.78 13.21
C ASP A 31 -2.19 5.37 13.49
N LEU A 32 -2.53 4.37 12.67
CA LEU A 32 -2.06 2.98 12.85
C LEU A 32 -0.71 2.71 12.14
N MET A 33 -0.39 3.48 11.09
CA MET A 33 0.78 3.27 10.23
C MET A 33 1.98 4.10 10.65
N ASN A 34 2.34 4.04 11.94
CA ASN A 34 3.50 4.75 12.47
C ASN A 34 4.82 3.99 12.24
N PRO A 35 5.95 4.70 12.06
CA PRO A 35 7.28 4.06 12.00
C PRO A 35 7.53 3.16 13.22
N GLY A 36 7.98 1.93 12.97
CA GLY A 36 8.27 0.94 14.02
C GLY A 36 7.04 0.16 14.54
N ALA A 37 5.82 0.53 14.14
CA ALA A 37 4.64 -0.27 14.43
C ALA A 37 4.64 -1.57 13.63
N THR A 38 4.15 -2.66 14.22
CA THR A 38 3.89 -3.92 13.52
C THR A 38 2.39 -4.06 13.31
N VAL A 39 1.99 -4.31 12.06
CA VAL A 39 0.59 -4.42 11.66
C VAL A 39 0.37 -5.63 10.77
N ILE A 40 -0.82 -6.22 10.87
CA ILE A 40 -1.31 -7.28 10.00
C ILE A 40 -2.37 -6.68 9.07
N LEU A 41 -2.15 -6.81 7.76
CA LEU A 41 -3.11 -6.41 6.74
C LEU A 41 -3.91 -7.64 6.29
N ARG A 42 -5.20 -7.68 6.61
CA ARG A 42 -6.11 -8.76 6.20
C ARG A 42 -6.88 -8.36 4.97
N ASN A 43 -7.03 -9.33 4.05
CA ASN A 43 -7.71 -9.13 2.77
C ASN A 43 -7.08 -7.99 1.95
N ALA A 44 -5.77 -7.82 2.10
CA ALA A 44 -4.99 -6.91 1.26
C ALA A 44 -4.85 -7.49 -0.14
N LYS A 45 -4.65 -6.61 -1.12
CA LYS A 45 -4.41 -6.94 -2.52
C LYS A 45 -3.13 -6.28 -2.99
N ILE A 46 -2.57 -6.86 -4.04
CA ILE A 46 -1.52 -6.22 -4.82
C ILE A 46 -2.18 -5.40 -5.92
N ASP A 47 -1.84 -4.12 -5.99
CA ASP A 47 -2.24 -3.20 -7.04
C ASP A 47 -1.03 -2.93 -7.95
N MET A 48 -1.24 -3.04 -9.26
CA MET A 48 -0.20 -2.74 -10.25
C MET A 48 -0.26 -1.26 -10.58
N PHE A 49 0.82 -0.53 -10.31
CA PHE A 49 0.93 0.87 -10.64
C PHE A 49 2.17 1.18 -11.46
N LYS A 50 1.94 1.64 -12.69
CA LYS A 50 3.01 2.09 -13.61
C LYS A 50 4.17 1.08 -13.72
N GLY A 51 3.85 -0.21 -13.81
CA GLY A 51 4.84 -1.28 -13.90
C GLY A 51 5.30 -1.84 -12.56
N SER A 52 4.99 -1.23 -11.42
CA SER A 52 5.44 -1.70 -10.10
C SER A 52 4.29 -2.16 -9.21
N MET A 53 4.57 -3.13 -8.35
CA MET A 53 3.59 -3.65 -7.38
C MET A 53 3.47 -2.75 -6.14
N ARG A 54 2.24 -2.59 -5.64
CA ARG A 54 1.95 -1.92 -4.36
C ARG A 54 0.98 -2.75 -3.53
N LEU A 55 1.18 -2.78 -2.22
CA LEU A 55 0.24 -3.42 -1.30
C LEU A 55 -0.85 -2.41 -0.92
N ALA A 56 -2.11 -2.82 -1.03
CA ALA A 56 -3.27 -1.99 -0.72
C ALA A 56 -4.29 -2.81 0.08
N VAL A 57 -5.01 -2.18 1.00
CA VAL A 57 -6.24 -2.73 1.60
C VAL A 57 -7.42 -2.01 0.95
N ASP A 58 -8.57 -2.64 0.80
CA ASP A 58 -9.77 -1.92 0.35
C ASP A 58 -10.86 -1.94 1.42
N LYS A 59 -12.06 -1.46 1.08
CA LYS A 59 -13.19 -1.35 2.01
C LYS A 59 -13.60 -2.67 2.69
N TRP A 60 -13.18 -3.82 2.17
CA TRP A 60 -13.48 -5.12 2.75
C TRP A 60 -12.33 -5.69 3.58
N GLY A 61 -11.14 -5.09 3.51
CA GLY A 61 -9.99 -5.50 4.28
C GLY A 61 -9.88 -4.80 5.63
N ARG A 62 -8.93 -5.26 6.45
CA ARG A 62 -8.70 -4.74 7.80
C ARG A 62 -7.21 -4.58 8.09
N ILE A 63 -6.93 -3.63 8.97
CA ILE A 63 -5.61 -3.36 9.52
C ILE A 63 -5.67 -3.68 11.01
N GLU A 64 -4.83 -4.58 11.47
CA GLU A 64 -4.75 -4.99 12.87
C GLU A 64 -3.38 -4.65 13.43
N VAL A 65 -3.33 -3.90 14.52
CA VAL A 65 -2.08 -3.69 15.27
C VAL A 65 -1.76 -4.96 16.03
N THR A 66 -0.49 -5.32 16.07
CA THR A 66 -0.01 -6.51 16.77
C THR A 66 1.25 -6.21 17.55
N ASP A 67 1.68 -7.18 18.35
CA ASP A 67 2.94 -7.11 19.08
C ASP A 67 4.13 -6.94 18.12
N PRO A 68 5.27 -6.41 18.58
CA PRO A 68 6.45 -6.25 17.75
C PRO A 68 6.83 -7.55 17.03
N ALA A 69 7.07 -7.44 15.72
CA ALA A 69 7.53 -8.55 14.92
C ALA A 69 8.82 -9.17 15.49
N ASN A 70 8.85 -10.49 15.61
CA ASN A 70 10.07 -11.23 16.01
C ASN A 70 10.97 -11.57 14.82
N PHE A 71 10.93 -10.74 13.77
CA PHE A 71 11.75 -10.90 12.57
C PHE A 71 12.31 -9.55 12.13
N VAL A 72 13.47 -9.61 11.48
CA VAL A 72 14.10 -8.42 10.89
C VAL A 72 13.54 -8.24 9.48
N VAL A 73 13.05 -7.04 9.19
CA VAL A 73 12.58 -6.68 7.85
C VAL A 73 13.77 -6.62 6.90
N LYS A 74 13.63 -7.25 5.74
CA LYS A 74 14.62 -7.24 4.67
C LYS A 74 14.46 -5.98 3.79
N GLU A 75 14.98 -4.85 4.25
CA GLU A 75 14.78 -3.54 3.61
C GLU A 75 15.39 -3.43 2.20
N ASP A 76 16.41 -4.23 1.88
CA ASP A 76 17.02 -4.31 0.55
C ASP A 76 16.14 -5.00 -0.49
N ASN A 77 15.09 -5.72 -0.06
CA ASN A 77 14.17 -6.44 -0.95
C ASN A 77 12.85 -5.67 -1.16
N ASN A 78 12.93 -4.49 -1.75
CA ASN A 78 11.78 -3.63 -1.98
C ASN A 78 11.09 -3.92 -3.33
N LEU A 79 10.03 -4.73 -3.31
CA LEU A 79 9.26 -5.10 -4.51
C LEU A 79 8.54 -3.93 -5.19
N SER A 80 8.33 -2.82 -4.48
CA SER A 80 7.71 -1.62 -5.07
C SER A 80 8.67 -0.79 -5.92
N LEU A 81 9.98 -1.09 -5.88
CA LEU A 81 10.98 -0.52 -6.78
C LEU A 81 11.24 -1.38 -8.02
N VAL A 82 10.70 -2.61 -8.04
CA VAL A 82 10.85 -3.53 -9.16
C VAL A 82 9.79 -3.20 -10.21
N GLU A 83 10.21 -3.12 -11.46
CA GLU A 83 9.34 -2.96 -12.62
C GLU A 83 9.07 -4.33 -13.26
N TYR A 84 7.80 -4.57 -13.58
CA TYR A 84 7.29 -5.77 -14.22
C TYR A 84 6.59 -5.39 -15.52
N GLU A 85 6.77 -6.25 -16.52
CA GLU A 85 6.08 -6.16 -17.79
C GLU A 85 4.89 -7.13 -17.82
N LEU A 86 3.77 -6.69 -18.39
CA LEU A 86 2.62 -7.57 -18.62
C LEU A 86 2.95 -8.51 -19.79
N VAL A 87 3.16 -9.79 -19.49
CA VAL A 87 3.41 -10.82 -20.49
C VAL A 87 2.10 -11.56 -20.79
N ASN A 88 1.65 -11.52 -22.04
CA ASN A 88 0.53 -12.32 -22.51
C ASN A 88 1.04 -13.69 -22.93
N VAL A 89 0.55 -14.75 -22.29
CA VAL A 89 0.83 -16.12 -22.72
C VAL A 89 -0.13 -16.44 -23.86
N VAL A 90 0.42 -16.69 -25.07
CA VAL A 90 -0.37 -17.21 -26.19
C VAL A 90 -0.43 -18.72 -26.00
N GLU A 91 -1.63 -19.28 -25.80
CA GLU A 91 -1.84 -20.72 -25.78
C GLU A 91 -1.56 -21.28 -27.20
N GLU A 92 -0.71 -22.30 -27.30
CA GLU A 92 -0.39 -23.00 -28.56
C GLU A 92 -1.48 -24.00 -28.95
#